data_AF-A0A8D8H5K1-F1
#
_entry.id   AF-A0A8D8H5K1-F1
#
_cell.length_a   1.000
_cell.length_b   1.000
_cell.length_c   1.000
_cell.angle_alpha   90.00
_cell.angle_beta   90.00
_cell.angle_gamma   90.00
#
_symmetry.space_group_name_H-M   'P 1'
#
loop_
_entity.id
_entity.type
_entity.pdbx_description
1 polymer ?
#
loop_
_entity_poly.entity_id
_entity_poly.type
_entity_poly.pdbx_seq_one_letter_code
_entity_poly.pdbx_strand_id
1 'polypeptide(L)'
;MFDFKPLEFDAADSLGCPGAPTFVEVKLKDSPEETKPCVLPAKFVDYADRIRNFQVYEDDVWIVTFPKCGTTWTQEMVWLIDHDLDYDTAKQVNLNARSVFFELGAVGHNIPVDTVTTVENLPRPRHIKSHLPLVLLPQQLWTVKPRIVYVSRNPKDVAVSYLHHYQMIMGFRGSKDTFLRQLAADKVMYCPQVQHVLEFWRVRAEPNVLFLSYERMKRDLRGVVAQVCQFFGKEFTEEQLDSLAEHLSFDQMKKNPSTNNVQMTQNAMRMNGRVGEKFEFMRKGQIGDHKNELSEEFIKLFDEYIERELSGSDFQFDT
;
A
#
# COMPACT_ATOMS: atom_id res chain seq x y z
N MET A 1 -22.44 7.56 -5.35
CA MET A 1 -21.48 8.69 -5.47
C MET A 1 -20.48 8.55 -6.63
N PHE A 2 -20.42 7.37 -7.25
CA PHE A 2 -19.35 6.99 -8.17
C PHE A 2 -19.87 6.70 -9.57
N ASP A 3 -18.98 6.82 -10.55
CA ASP A 3 -19.09 6.17 -11.86
C ASP A 3 -18.22 4.91 -11.84
N PHE A 4 -18.83 3.80 -12.26
CA PHE A 4 -18.17 2.50 -12.39
C PHE A 4 -18.24 2.07 -13.85
N LYS A 5 -17.08 1.74 -14.42
CA LYS A 5 -16.99 1.20 -15.77
C LYS A 5 -16.21 -0.12 -15.73
N PRO A 6 -16.78 -1.24 -16.23
CA PRO A 6 -16.03 -2.49 -16.32
C PRO A 6 -14.71 -2.28 -17.07
N LEU A 7 -13.62 -2.79 -16.52
CA LEU A 7 -12.33 -2.77 -17.20
C LEU A 7 -12.24 -4.00 -18.09
N GLU A 8 -12.37 -3.77 -19.39
CA GLU A 8 -12.25 -4.81 -20.41
C GLU A 8 -10.78 -4.99 -20.80
N PHE A 9 -10.35 -6.25 -20.84
CA PHE A 9 -9.05 -6.65 -21.35
C PHE A 9 -9.27 -7.48 -22.60
N ASP A 10 -8.39 -7.35 -23.59
CA ASP A 10 -8.23 -8.39 -24.59
C ASP A 10 -7.83 -9.69 -23.87
N ALA A 11 -8.23 -10.85 -24.39
CA ALA A 11 -8.02 -12.13 -23.70
C ALA A 11 -6.53 -12.40 -23.37
N ALA A 12 -5.61 -11.94 -24.23
CA ALA A 12 -4.17 -12.06 -24.04
C ALA A 12 -3.59 -11.11 -22.97
N ASP A 13 -4.35 -10.09 -22.59
CA ASP A 13 -3.96 -9.00 -21.69
C ASP A 13 -4.64 -9.05 -20.32
N SER A 14 -5.47 -10.07 -20.09
CA SER A 14 -6.25 -10.21 -18.86
C SER A 14 -5.37 -10.25 -17.63
N LEU A 15 -5.68 -9.37 -16.67
CA LEU A 15 -5.11 -9.36 -15.32
C LEU A 15 -5.96 -10.16 -14.31
N GLY A 16 -7.03 -10.80 -14.78
CA GLY A 16 -7.92 -11.61 -13.96
C GLY A 16 -7.15 -12.71 -13.23
N CYS A 17 -7.46 -12.89 -11.95
CA CYS A 17 -6.86 -13.91 -11.12
C CYS A 17 -7.87 -14.44 -10.09
N PRO A 18 -7.63 -15.62 -9.46
CA PRO A 18 -8.54 -16.15 -8.46
C PRO A 18 -8.85 -15.16 -7.32
N GLY A 19 -7.90 -14.30 -6.95
CA GLY A 19 -8.10 -13.26 -5.94
C GLY A 19 -8.98 -12.08 -6.37
N ALA A 20 -9.00 -11.76 -7.66
CA ALA A 20 -9.78 -10.68 -8.27
C ALA A 20 -10.05 -11.03 -9.76
N PRO A 21 -11.21 -11.64 -10.07
CA PRO A 21 -11.48 -12.16 -11.41
C PRO A 21 -11.82 -11.07 -12.42
N THR A 22 -12.44 -9.98 -11.96
CA THR A 22 -12.88 -8.85 -12.78
C THR A 22 -12.57 -7.54 -12.09
N PHE A 23 -12.35 -6.50 -12.89
CA PHE A 23 -11.98 -5.16 -12.44
C PHE A 23 -12.95 -4.12 -12.97
N VAL A 24 -13.03 -2.99 -12.28
CA VAL A 24 -13.79 -1.80 -12.65
C VAL A 24 -12.89 -0.58 -12.53
N GLU A 25 -13.04 0.35 -13.46
CA GLU A 25 -12.59 1.72 -13.37
C GLU A 25 -13.57 2.48 -12.45
N VAL A 26 -13.06 3.08 -11.38
CA VAL A 26 -13.83 3.81 -10.37
C VAL A 26 -13.44 5.28 -10.38
N LYS A 27 -14.43 6.16 -10.55
CA LYS A 27 -14.26 7.61 -10.50
C LYS A 27 -15.38 8.24 -9.67
N LEU A 28 -15.13 9.33 -8.94
CA LEU A 28 -16.22 10.10 -8.35
C LEU A 28 -16.91 10.94 -9.44
N LYS A 29 -18.24 11.03 -9.39
CA LYS A 29 -19.04 11.79 -10.37
C LYS A 29 -18.70 13.28 -10.44
N ASP A 30 -18.20 13.84 -9.35
CA ASP A 30 -17.83 15.24 -9.18
C ASP A 30 -16.33 15.50 -9.41
N SER A 31 -15.55 14.48 -9.74
CA SER A 31 -14.13 14.67 -10.07
C SER A 31 -13.95 15.40 -11.40
N PRO A 32 -12.92 16.26 -11.53
CA PRO A 32 -12.55 16.88 -12.79
C PRO A 32 -12.44 15.86 -13.94
N GLU A 33 -12.76 16.27 -15.16
CA GLU A 33 -12.81 15.39 -16.33
C GLU A 33 -11.46 14.68 -16.56
N GLU A 34 -10.36 15.40 -16.35
CA GLU A 34 -8.98 14.94 -16.45
C GLU A 34 -8.55 13.93 -15.37
N THR A 35 -9.34 13.77 -14.30
CA THR A 35 -9.05 12.79 -13.25
C THR A 35 -9.17 11.38 -13.82
N LYS A 36 -8.04 10.66 -13.84
CA LYS A 36 -7.99 9.26 -14.25
C LYS A 36 -8.77 8.39 -13.25
N PRO A 37 -9.55 7.40 -13.72
CA PRO A 37 -10.23 6.47 -12.82
C PRO A 37 -9.23 5.53 -12.14
N CYS A 38 -9.58 5.05 -10.95
CA CYS A 38 -8.82 4.03 -10.22
C CYS A 38 -9.29 2.63 -10.60
N VAL A 39 -8.36 1.71 -10.85
CA VAL A 39 -8.70 0.31 -11.13
C VAL A 39 -8.86 -0.48 -9.83
N LEU A 40 -10.05 -1.02 -9.58
CA LEU A 40 -10.34 -1.83 -8.39
C LEU A 40 -11.05 -3.13 -8.77
N PRO A 41 -11.01 -4.19 -7.94
CA PRO A 41 -11.82 -5.38 -8.18
C PRO A 41 -13.30 -5.02 -8.22
N ALA A 42 -14.08 -5.67 -9.09
CA ALA A 42 -15.51 -5.36 -9.26
C ALA A 42 -16.32 -5.42 -7.95
N LYS A 43 -15.90 -6.26 -7.00
CA LYS A 43 -16.47 -6.36 -5.65
C LYS A 43 -16.40 -5.05 -4.86
N PHE A 44 -15.51 -4.13 -5.22
CA PHE A 44 -15.44 -2.81 -4.58
C PHE A 44 -16.72 -1.98 -4.74
N VAL A 45 -17.51 -2.22 -5.79
CA VAL A 45 -18.81 -1.56 -6.00
C VAL A 45 -19.72 -1.72 -4.77
N ASP A 46 -19.69 -2.89 -4.13
CA ASP A 46 -20.50 -3.21 -2.95
C ASP A 46 -20.06 -2.45 -1.68
N TYR A 47 -18.83 -1.93 -1.67
CA TYR A 47 -18.22 -1.27 -0.51
C TYR A 47 -18.04 0.24 -0.69
N ALA A 48 -18.09 0.73 -1.93
CA ALA A 48 -17.65 2.09 -2.27
C ALA A 48 -18.35 3.18 -1.45
N ASP A 49 -19.69 3.17 -1.39
CA ASP A 49 -20.44 4.18 -0.63
C ASP A 49 -20.20 4.04 0.89
N ARG A 50 -20.01 2.83 1.41
CA ARG A 50 -19.72 2.61 2.84
C ARG A 50 -18.34 3.11 3.24
N ILE A 51 -17.32 2.77 2.44
CA ILE A 51 -15.94 3.25 2.61
C ILE A 51 -15.88 4.77 2.57
N ARG A 52 -16.59 5.37 1.60
CA ARG A 52 -16.56 6.81 1.38
C ARG A 52 -17.24 7.62 2.47
N ASN A 53 -18.32 7.07 3.04
CA ASN A 53 -19.08 7.66 4.15
C ASN A 53 -18.62 7.17 5.53
N PHE A 54 -17.48 6.49 5.61
CA PHE A 54 -16.97 5.93 6.85
C PHE A 54 -16.70 7.01 7.89
N GLN A 55 -17.09 6.74 9.14
CA GLN A 55 -16.86 7.65 10.26
C GLN A 55 -15.38 7.66 10.64
N VAL A 56 -14.75 8.82 10.53
CA VAL A 56 -13.36 9.09 10.90
C VAL A 56 -13.34 9.77 12.27
N TYR A 57 -12.28 9.53 13.02
CA TYR A 57 -12.03 10.22 14.28
C TYR A 57 -10.65 10.87 14.34
N GLU A 58 -10.50 11.89 15.18
CA GLU A 58 -9.28 12.71 15.28
C GLU A 58 -8.02 11.91 15.66
N ASP A 59 -8.18 10.87 16.47
CA ASP A 59 -7.11 9.97 16.92
C ASP A 59 -6.89 8.77 15.99
N ASP A 60 -7.57 8.70 14.84
CA ASP A 60 -7.26 7.68 13.84
C ASP A 60 -5.86 7.90 13.27
N VAL A 61 -5.23 6.79 12.88
CA VAL A 61 -3.93 6.78 12.23
C VAL A 61 -4.05 6.01 10.93
N TRP A 62 -3.90 6.71 9.81
CA TRP A 62 -4.02 6.15 8.47
C TRP A 62 -2.64 5.93 7.85
N ILE A 63 -2.29 4.68 7.54
CA ILE A 63 -1.11 4.32 6.76
C ILE A 63 -1.56 4.05 5.32
N VAL A 64 -1.27 4.98 4.42
CA VAL A 64 -1.71 4.90 3.02
C VAL A 64 -0.52 4.76 2.10
N THR A 65 -0.60 3.83 1.15
CA THR A 65 0.49 3.61 0.19
C THR A 65 -0.09 3.04 -1.10
N PHE A 66 0.48 3.35 -2.26
CA PHE A 66 0.32 2.44 -3.39
C PHE A 66 0.88 1.05 -2.98
N PRO A 67 0.30 -0.08 -3.44
CA PRO A 67 0.80 -1.39 -3.06
C PRO A 67 2.31 -1.54 -3.25
N LYS A 68 2.96 -2.18 -2.26
CA LYS A 68 4.39 -2.52 -2.29
C LYS A 68 5.38 -1.36 -2.09
N CYS A 69 4.91 -0.22 -1.58
CA CYS A 69 5.75 0.93 -1.21
C CYS A 69 6.28 0.91 0.25
N GLY A 70 6.22 -0.22 0.96
CA GLY A 70 6.76 -0.33 2.33
C GLY A 70 5.73 -0.33 3.46
N THR A 71 4.44 -0.53 3.14
CA THR A 71 3.32 -0.47 4.08
C THR A 71 3.53 -1.25 5.38
N THR A 72 3.93 -2.52 5.32
CA THR A 72 4.17 -3.35 6.53
C THR A 72 5.22 -2.76 7.45
N TRP A 73 6.27 -2.16 6.87
CA TRP A 73 7.34 -1.52 7.62
C TRP A 73 6.82 -0.29 8.35
N THR A 74 6.04 0.53 7.64
CA THR A 74 5.41 1.74 8.20
C THR A 74 4.36 1.41 9.26
N GLN A 75 3.54 0.38 9.05
CA GLN A 75 2.53 -0.05 10.02
C GLN A 75 3.21 -0.43 11.35
N GLU A 76 4.29 -1.22 11.31
CA GLU A 76 5.00 -1.62 12.54
C GLU A 76 5.63 -0.42 13.25
N MET A 77 6.32 0.44 12.49
CA MET A 77 6.98 1.64 13.02
C MET A 77 5.97 2.58 13.69
N VAL A 78 4.89 2.91 12.98
CA VAL A 78 3.87 3.85 13.45
C VAL A 78 3.12 3.27 14.65
N TRP A 79 2.77 1.98 14.62
CA TRP A 79 2.07 1.36 15.73
C TRP A 79 2.90 1.38 17.02
N LEU A 80 4.19 0.99 16.95
CA LEU A 80 5.08 1.01 18.10
C LEU A 80 5.30 2.42 18.65
N ILE A 81 5.49 3.43 17.78
CA ILE A 81 5.67 4.82 18.21
C ILE A 81 4.42 5.35 18.92
N ASP A 82 3.23 5.10 18.37
CA ASP A 82 1.97 5.59 18.94
C ASP A 82 1.64 4.90 20.29
N HIS A 83 2.06 3.65 20.47
CA HIS A 83 1.84 2.82 21.66
C HIS A 83 3.07 2.74 22.58
N ASP A 84 3.89 3.80 22.63
CA ASP A 84 4.98 3.96 23.61
C ASP A 84 5.97 2.77 23.64
N LEU A 85 6.26 2.24 22.46
CA LEU A 85 7.18 1.11 22.24
C LEU A 85 6.73 -0.18 22.93
N ASP A 86 5.42 -0.47 22.95
CA ASP A 86 4.88 -1.74 23.45
C ASP A 86 5.24 -2.94 22.55
N TYR A 87 6.48 -3.41 22.70
CA TYR A 87 7.01 -4.57 21.97
C TYR A 87 6.32 -5.89 22.36
N ASP A 88 5.81 -5.99 23.60
CA ASP A 88 5.16 -7.21 24.09
C ASP A 88 3.86 -7.46 23.33
N THR A 89 3.01 -6.44 23.22
CA THR A 89 1.80 -6.52 22.41
C THR A 89 2.14 -6.66 20.92
N ALA A 90 3.14 -5.94 20.40
CA ALA A 90 3.53 -6.04 18.99
C ALA A 90 4.00 -7.45 18.59
N LYS A 91 4.56 -8.21 19.54
CA LYS A 91 4.97 -9.60 19.37
C LYS A 91 3.80 -10.58 19.47
N GLN A 92 2.86 -10.35 20.39
CA GLN A 92 1.73 -11.27 20.66
C GLN A 92 0.57 -11.09 19.67
N VAL A 93 0.33 -9.87 19.21
CA VAL A 93 -0.79 -9.53 18.32
C VAL A 93 -0.25 -9.31 16.90
N ASN A 94 -0.80 -10.06 15.94
CA ASN A 94 -0.40 -9.96 14.54
C ASN A 94 -0.61 -8.52 14.00
N LEU A 95 0.33 -8.06 13.16
CA LEU A 95 0.29 -6.70 12.61
C LEU A 95 -1.01 -6.39 11.86
N ASN A 96 -1.59 -7.35 11.13
CA ASN A 96 -2.85 -7.12 10.40
C ASN A 96 -4.08 -6.99 11.31
N ALA A 97 -3.97 -7.38 12.58
CA ALA A 97 -5.00 -7.14 13.60
C ALA A 97 -4.76 -5.82 14.36
N ARG A 98 -3.49 -5.41 14.52
CA ARG A 98 -3.11 -4.11 15.11
C ARG A 98 -3.34 -2.94 14.17
N SER A 99 -3.05 -3.13 12.88
CA SER A 99 -3.23 -2.16 11.81
C SER A 99 -3.99 -2.81 10.66
N VAL A 100 -5.30 -2.59 10.63
CA VAL A 100 -6.23 -3.37 9.79
C VAL A 100 -6.26 -2.83 8.37
N PHE A 101 -6.21 -3.72 7.38
CA PHE A 101 -6.35 -3.37 5.97
C PHE A 101 -7.82 -3.08 5.65
N PHE A 102 -8.15 -1.79 5.55
CA PHE A 102 -9.52 -1.26 5.55
C PHE A 102 -10.41 -1.88 4.47
N GLU A 103 -9.94 -1.91 3.23
CA GLU A 103 -10.69 -2.39 2.07
C GLU A 103 -10.38 -3.85 1.67
N LEU A 104 -9.77 -4.67 2.55
CA LEU A 104 -9.44 -6.06 2.22
C LEU A 104 -10.65 -6.87 1.77
N GLY A 105 -11.80 -6.70 2.44
CA GLY A 105 -13.06 -7.36 2.07
C GLY A 105 -13.55 -7.00 0.66
N ALA A 106 -13.26 -5.78 0.21
CA ALA A 106 -13.63 -5.27 -1.10
C ALA A 106 -12.70 -5.76 -2.23
N VAL A 107 -11.48 -6.18 -1.90
CA VAL A 107 -10.51 -6.67 -2.90
C VAL A 107 -10.35 -8.18 -2.97
N GLY A 108 -10.59 -8.90 -1.87
CA GLY A 108 -10.50 -10.35 -1.84
C GLY A 108 -11.80 -11.03 -2.25
N HIS A 109 -11.91 -11.50 -3.50
CA HIS A 109 -13.12 -12.19 -3.96
C HIS A 109 -13.45 -13.43 -3.12
N ASN A 110 -12.41 -14.17 -2.72
CA ASN A 110 -12.51 -15.39 -1.89
C ASN A 110 -12.17 -15.14 -0.41
N ILE A 111 -12.21 -13.89 0.05
CA ILE A 111 -11.95 -13.54 1.45
C ILE A 111 -13.27 -13.05 2.06
N PRO A 112 -14.02 -13.91 2.79
CA PRO A 112 -15.30 -13.56 3.39
C PRO A 112 -15.08 -12.76 4.68
N VAL A 113 -14.44 -11.60 4.58
CA VAL A 113 -14.15 -10.70 5.71
C VAL A 113 -14.80 -9.35 5.46
N ASP A 114 -15.37 -8.79 6.53
CA ASP A 114 -15.83 -7.41 6.56
C ASP A 114 -14.84 -6.57 7.37
N THR A 115 -13.78 -6.11 6.69
CA THR A 115 -12.75 -5.29 7.32
C THR A 115 -13.23 -3.89 7.65
N VAL A 116 -14.27 -3.38 6.97
CA VAL A 116 -14.86 -2.08 7.32
C VAL A 116 -15.51 -2.17 8.70
N THR A 117 -16.35 -3.19 8.95
CA THR A 117 -16.91 -3.46 10.30
C THR A 117 -15.81 -3.75 11.32
N THR A 118 -14.74 -4.43 10.91
CA THR A 118 -13.60 -4.70 11.80
C THR A 118 -12.98 -3.39 12.29
N VAL A 119 -12.74 -2.42 11.39
CA VAL A 119 -12.19 -1.11 11.76
C VAL A 119 -13.19 -0.29 12.60
N GLU A 120 -14.50 -0.37 12.35
CA GLU A 120 -15.52 0.30 13.19
C GLU A 120 -15.43 -0.11 14.66
N ASN A 121 -15.08 -1.38 14.92
CA ASN A 121 -15.03 -1.97 16.26
C ASN A 121 -13.61 -2.03 16.87
N LEU A 122 -12.60 -1.47 16.21
CA LEU A 122 -11.25 -1.43 16.77
C LEU A 122 -11.22 -0.55 18.04
N PRO A 123 -10.42 -0.94 19.05
CA PRO A 123 -10.09 -0.02 20.13
C PRO A 123 -9.38 1.21 19.57
N ARG A 124 -9.51 2.33 20.28
CA ARG A 124 -8.91 3.61 19.90
C ARG A 124 -7.55 3.79 20.58
N PRO A 125 -6.56 4.44 19.93
CA PRO A 125 -6.61 4.96 18.56
C PRO A 125 -6.64 3.86 17.49
N ARG A 126 -7.40 4.06 16.40
CA ARG A 126 -7.50 3.05 15.33
C ARG A 126 -6.35 3.20 14.36
N HIS A 127 -5.59 2.13 14.15
CA HIS A 127 -4.55 2.07 13.11
C HIS A 127 -5.10 1.41 11.85
N ILE A 128 -5.13 2.15 10.76
CA ILE A 128 -5.88 1.80 9.56
C ILE A 128 -4.92 1.82 8.37
N LYS A 129 -4.79 0.69 7.69
CA LYS A 129 -4.03 0.58 6.45
C LYS A 129 -4.97 0.73 5.26
N SER A 130 -4.57 1.49 4.25
CA SER A 130 -5.25 1.52 2.96
C SER A 130 -4.29 1.62 1.77
N HIS A 131 -4.76 1.12 0.63
CA HIS A 131 -4.13 1.28 -0.69
C HIS A 131 -5.00 2.11 -1.64
N LEU A 132 -6.12 2.67 -1.16
CA LEU A 132 -6.96 3.54 -1.97
C LEU A 132 -6.26 4.88 -2.27
N PRO A 133 -6.45 5.43 -3.48
CA PRO A 133 -6.02 6.79 -3.80
C PRO A 133 -6.80 7.80 -2.96
N LEU A 134 -6.26 9.02 -2.89
CA LEU A 134 -6.74 10.09 -2.00
C LEU A 134 -8.24 10.32 -2.17
N VAL A 135 -8.70 10.37 -3.42
CA VAL A 135 -10.09 10.69 -3.77
C VAL A 135 -11.09 9.60 -3.35
N LEU A 136 -10.65 8.35 -3.18
CA LEU A 136 -11.53 7.24 -2.82
C LEU A 136 -11.57 6.94 -1.32
N LEU A 137 -10.73 7.61 -0.53
CA LEU A 137 -10.73 7.50 0.93
C LEU A 137 -11.99 8.17 1.56
N PRO A 138 -12.27 7.91 2.86
CA PRO A 138 -13.41 8.52 3.55
C PRO A 138 -13.42 10.05 3.45
N GLN A 139 -14.60 10.64 3.21
CA GLN A 139 -14.78 12.10 3.11
C GLN A 139 -14.25 12.85 4.33
N GLN A 140 -14.49 12.28 5.50
CA GLN A 140 -14.18 12.91 6.76
C GLN A 140 -12.67 13.01 7.03
N LEU A 141 -11.79 12.35 6.27
CA LEU A 141 -10.34 12.56 6.40
C LEU A 141 -9.94 14.03 6.21
N TRP A 142 -10.68 14.74 5.35
CA TRP A 142 -10.34 16.12 4.98
C TRP A 142 -10.95 17.16 5.94
N THR A 143 -11.97 16.78 6.70
CA THR A 143 -12.63 17.65 7.69
C THR A 143 -12.16 17.38 9.11
N VAL A 144 -12.01 16.10 9.48
CA VAL A 144 -11.55 15.67 10.81
C VAL A 144 -10.02 15.77 10.93
N LYS A 145 -9.31 15.62 9.80
CA LYS A 145 -7.85 15.71 9.72
C LYS A 145 -7.10 14.79 10.71
N PRO A 146 -7.38 13.46 10.72
CA PRO A 146 -6.58 12.50 11.49
C PRO A 146 -5.15 12.42 10.95
N ARG A 147 -4.26 11.75 11.67
CA ARG A 147 -2.88 11.51 11.19
C ARG A 147 -2.90 10.59 9.97
N ILE A 148 -2.23 11.00 8.90
CA ILE A 148 -2.02 10.22 7.68
C ILE A 148 -0.52 10.10 7.42
N VAL A 149 -0.01 8.88 7.33
CA VAL A 149 1.36 8.58 6.92
C VAL A 149 1.32 7.96 5.52
N TYR A 150 1.86 8.68 4.54
CA TYR A 150 1.96 8.22 3.16
C TYR A 150 3.39 7.80 2.82
N VAL A 151 3.57 6.70 2.10
CA VAL A 151 4.89 6.26 1.62
C VAL A 151 4.92 6.05 0.11
N SER A 152 5.80 6.79 -0.57
CA SER A 152 6.14 6.58 -1.97
C SER A 152 7.30 5.61 -2.14
N ARG A 153 7.44 5.03 -3.32
CA ARG A 153 8.60 4.23 -3.71
C ARG A 153 8.82 4.34 -5.21
N ASN A 154 10.07 4.22 -5.65
CA ASN A 154 10.43 4.20 -7.06
C ASN A 154 9.54 3.22 -7.85
N PRO A 155 8.81 3.69 -8.88
CA PRO A 155 7.85 2.85 -9.58
C PRO A 155 8.43 1.59 -10.23
N LYS A 156 9.72 1.61 -10.62
CA LYS A 156 10.40 0.45 -11.19
C LYS A 156 10.59 -0.68 -10.18
N ASP A 157 10.97 -0.34 -8.94
CA ASP A 157 11.08 -1.34 -7.86
C ASP A 157 9.70 -1.83 -7.39
N VAL A 158 8.69 -0.95 -7.42
CA VAL A 158 7.31 -1.34 -7.19
C VAL A 158 6.85 -2.34 -8.25
N ALA A 159 7.14 -2.12 -9.54
CA ALA A 159 6.75 -3.02 -10.61
C ALA A 159 7.24 -4.46 -10.38
N VAL A 160 8.51 -4.64 -9.99
CA VAL A 160 9.07 -5.95 -9.62
C VAL A 160 8.37 -6.53 -8.40
N SER A 161 8.27 -5.74 -7.32
CA SER A 161 7.69 -6.25 -6.08
C SER A 161 6.19 -6.57 -6.22
N TYR A 162 5.48 -5.84 -7.07
CA TYR A 162 4.06 -6.01 -7.29
C TYR A 162 3.80 -7.21 -8.18
N LEU A 163 4.58 -7.43 -9.24
CA LEU A 163 4.49 -8.65 -10.05
C LEU A 163 4.57 -9.92 -9.19
N HIS A 164 5.59 -10.04 -8.35
CA HIS A 164 5.72 -11.21 -7.48
C HIS A 164 4.54 -11.35 -6.51
N HIS A 165 4.07 -10.25 -5.93
CA HIS A 165 2.93 -10.27 -5.04
C HIS A 165 1.64 -10.68 -5.78
N TYR A 166 1.41 -10.13 -6.97
CA TYR A 166 0.25 -10.39 -7.80
C TYR A 166 0.19 -11.85 -8.24
N GLN A 167 1.34 -12.41 -8.64
CA GLN A 167 1.47 -13.84 -8.95
C GLN A 167 1.21 -14.72 -7.72
N MET A 168 1.90 -14.48 -6.61
CA MET A 168 1.92 -15.42 -5.47
C MET A 168 0.69 -15.29 -4.58
N ILE A 169 0.22 -14.06 -4.32
CA ILE A 169 -0.87 -13.76 -3.39
C ILE A 169 -2.21 -13.67 -4.10
N MET A 170 -2.28 -13.03 -5.27
CA MET A 170 -3.54 -12.93 -6.02
C MET A 170 -3.77 -14.09 -6.99
N GLY A 171 -2.72 -14.85 -7.29
CA GLY A 171 -2.81 -16.05 -8.12
C GLY A 171 -2.72 -15.78 -9.61
N PHE A 172 -2.21 -14.61 -10.03
CA PHE A 172 -2.04 -14.28 -11.45
C PHE A 172 -1.14 -15.30 -12.17
N ARG A 173 -1.59 -15.72 -13.37
CA ARG A 173 -0.92 -16.73 -14.21
C ARG A 173 -0.46 -16.19 -15.57
N GLY A 174 -0.74 -14.93 -15.86
CA GLY A 174 -0.26 -14.29 -17.10
C GLY A 174 1.25 -14.03 -17.07
N SER A 175 1.74 -13.54 -18.20
CA SER A 175 3.17 -13.29 -18.38
C SER A 175 3.66 -12.07 -17.59
N LYS A 176 4.96 -12.03 -17.33
CA LYS A 176 5.64 -10.85 -16.79
C LYS A 176 5.44 -9.64 -17.71
N ASP A 177 5.60 -9.82 -19.01
CA ASP A 177 5.42 -8.77 -20.01
C ASP A 177 4.02 -8.16 -19.94
N THR A 178 2.98 -9.02 -19.93
CA THR A 178 1.59 -8.58 -19.80
C THR A 178 1.43 -7.72 -18.55
N PHE A 179 1.85 -8.21 -17.38
CA PHE A 179 1.70 -7.45 -16.14
C PHE A 179 2.41 -6.10 -16.18
N LEU A 180 3.67 -6.06 -16.64
CA LEU A 180 4.46 -4.83 -16.65
C LEU A 180 3.91 -3.79 -17.64
N ARG A 181 3.46 -4.22 -18.83
CA ARG A 181 2.83 -3.32 -19.81
C ARG A 181 1.49 -2.80 -19.30
N GLN A 182 0.67 -3.65 -18.69
CA GLN A 182 -0.60 -3.21 -18.10
C GLN A 182 -0.38 -2.29 -16.90
N LEU A 183 0.69 -2.49 -16.10
CA LEU A 183 1.05 -1.56 -15.01
C LEU A 183 1.45 -0.18 -15.55
N ALA A 184 2.31 -0.12 -16.58
CA ALA A 184 2.70 1.13 -17.24
C ALA A 184 1.54 1.81 -18.02
N ALA A 185 0.47 1.06 -18.30
CA ALA A 185 -0.77 1.57 -18.89
C ALA A 185 -1.82 1.96 -17.83
N ASP A 186 -1.46 1.95 -16.54
CA ASP A 186 -2.35 2.24 -15.41
C ASP A 186 -3.58 1.30 -15.31
N LYS A 187 -3.46 0.04 -15.76
CA LYS A 187 -4.56 -0.94 -15.78
C LYS A 187 -4.50 -2.00 -14.67
N VAL A 188 -3.48 -1.98 -13.83
CA VAL A 188 -3.35 -2.90 -12.68
C VAL A 188 -4.13 -2.36 -11.48
N MET A 189 -4.59 -3.24 -10.60
CA MET A 189 -5.29 -2.85 -9.36
C MET A 189 -4.56 -1.72 -8.59
N TYR A 190 -5.33 -0.74 -8.12
CA TYR A 190 -4.94 0.53 -7.49
C TYR A 190 -4.24 1.56 -8.39
N CYS A 191 -3.97 1.26 -9.67
CA CYS A 191 -3.51 2.28 -10.62
C CYS A 191 -4.56 3.38 -10.80
N PRO A 192 -4.16 4.63 -11.11
CA PRO A 192 -2.85 5.04 -11.66
C PRO A 192 -1.74 5.21 -10.62
N GLN A 193 -0.57 4.59 -10.86
CA GLN A 193 0.48 4.50 -9.83
C GLN A 193 1.14 5.84 -9.50
N VAL A 194 1.56 6.61 -10.51
CA VAL A 194 2.23 7.90 -10.28
C VAL A 194 1.25 8.95 -9.76
N GLN A 195 0.02 8.99 -10.30
CA GLN A 195 -1.00 9.93 -9.80
C GLN A 195 -1.37 9.65 -8.35
N HIS A 196 -1.43 8.38 -7.93
CA HIS A 196 -1.64 8.02 -6.52
C HIS A 196 -0.58 8.67 -5.61
N VAL A 197 0.67 8.80 -6.05
CA VAL A 197 1.73 9.50 -5.31
C VAL A 197 1.54 11.02 -5.36
N LEU A 198 1.25 11.57 -6.54
CA LEU A 198 1.09 13.00 -6.74
C LEU A 198 -0.09 13.59 -5.93
N GLU A 199 -1.17 12.83 -5.77
CA GLU A 199 -2.30 13.25 -4.92
C GLU A 199 -1.85 13.53 -3.49
N PHE A 200 -1.09 12.63 -2.87
CA PHE A 200 -0.56 12.83 -1.52
C PHE A 200 0.57 13.85 -1.47
N TRP A 201 1.36 13.96 -2.54
CA TRP A 201 2.38 14.99 -2.65
C TRP A 201 1.79 16.40 -2.65
N ARG A 202 0.63 16.62 -3.28
CA ARG A 202 -0.07 17.92 -3.29
C ARG A 202 -0.55 18.34 -1.91
N VAL A 203 -0.92 17.40 -1.04
CA VAL A 203 -1.39 17.68 0.33
C VAL A 203 -0.32 17.48 1.40
N ARG A 204 0.95 17.23 1.01
CA ARG A 204 2.06 16.93 1.93
C ARG A 204 2.36 18.01 2.97
N ALA A 205 1.92 19.25 2.70
CA ALA A 205 2.14 20.39 3.58
C ALA A 205 1.07 20.51 4.67
N GLU A 206 -0.01 19.72 4.60
CA GLU A 206 -1.00 19.66 5.67
C GLU A 206 -0.37 19.09 6.95
N PRO A 207 -0.65 19.68 8.13
CA PRO A 207 0.01 19.30 9.38
C PRO A 207 -0.32 17.87 9.84
N ASN A 208 -1.41 17.29 9.33
CA ASN A 208 -1.83 15.92 9.62
C ASN A 208 -1.35 14.90 8.57
N VAL A 209 -0.52 15.30 7.61
CA VAL A 209 0.03 14.41 6.56
C VAL A 209 1.55 14.33 6.69
N LEU A 210 2.07 13.13 6.89
CA LEU A 210 3.49 12.82 6.83
C LEU A 210 3.79 12.05 5.53
N PHE A 211 4.54 12.68 4.61
CA PHE A 211 4.98 12.06 3.37
C PHE A 211 6.42 11.51 3.53
N LEU A 212 6.59 10.21 3.31
CA LEU A 212 7.86 9.49 3.39
C LEU A 212 8.16 8.79 2.06
N SER A 213 9.41 8.33 1.90
CA SER A 213 9.80 7.43 0.81
C SER A 213 10.43 6.16 1.36
N TYR A 214 10.20 5.04 0.68
CA TYR A 214 10.82 3.76 0.99
C TYR A 214 12.35 3.84 0.92
N GLU A 215 12.87 4.60 -0.04
CA GLU A 215 14.29 4.81 -0.26
C GLU A 215 14.95 5.54 0.91
N ARG A 216 14.29 6.56 1.46
CA ARG A 216 14.78 7.24 2.66
C ARG A 216 14.72 6.34 3.88
N MET A 217 13.64 5.58 4.07
CA MET A 217 13.56 4.56 5.14
C MET A 217 14.72 3.56 5.06
N LYS A 218 15.11 3.16 3.84
CA LYS A 218 16.24 2.25 3.60
C LYS A 218 17.62 2.87 3.83
N ARG A 219 17.80 4.17 3.56
CA ARG A 219 19.09 4.87 3.69
C ARG A 219 19.35 5.38 5.10
N ASP A 220 18.32 5.90 5.75
CA ASP A 220 18.39 6.54 7.05
C ASP A 220 17.12 6.23 7.84
N LEU A 221 17.02 4.97 8.28
CA LEU A 221 15.88 4.52 9.07
C LEU A 221 15.78 5.29 10.38
N ARG A 222 16.91 5.58 11.02
CA ARG A 222 16.96 6.25 12.31
C ARG A 222 16.46 7.69 12.24
N GLY A 223 16.84 8.43 11.20
CA GLY A 223 16.30 9.77 10.94
C GLY A 223 14.82 9.75 10.57
N VAL A 224 14.34 8.74 9.84
CA VAL A 224 12.90 8.59 9.56
C VAL A 224 12.12 8.27 10.83
N VAL A 225 12.63 7.39 11.70
CA VAL A 225 12.01 7.09 13.01
C VAL A 225 11.87 8.37 13.83
N ALA A 226 12.94 9.19 13.92
CA ALA A 226 12.88 10.47 14.63
C ALA A 226 11.83 11.43 14.03
N GLN A 227 11.75 11.50 12.69
CA GLN A 227 10.74 12.29 11.98
C GLN A 227 9.31 11.82 12.31
N VAL A 228 9.09 10.51 12.38
CA VAL A 228 7.77 9.94 12.75
C VAL A 228 7.47 10.22 14.22
N CYS A 229 8.41 10.06 15.14
CA CYS A 229 8.23 10.43 16.55
C CYS A 229 7.80 11.90 16.70
N GLN A 230 8.46 12.82 15.99
CA GLN A 230 8.09 14.24 15.97
C GLN A 230 6.66 14.45 15.47
N PHE A 231 6.27 13.79 14.37
CA PHE A 231 4.92 13.89 13.81
C PHE A 231 3.84 13.34 14.76
N PHE A 232 4.17 12.32 15.56
CA PHE A 232 3.28 11.76 16.57
C PHE A 232 3.34 12.50 17.92
N GLY A 233 4.25 13.46 18.09
CA GLY A 233 4.47 14.16 19.35
C GLY A 233 4.99 13.23 20.46
N LYS A 234 5.83 12.25 20.08
CA LYS A 234 6.44 11.27 20.99
C LYS A 234 7.93 11.58 21.14
N GLU A 235 8.42 11.45 22.36
CA GLU A 235 9.84 11.61 22.70
C GLU A 235 10.35 10.31 23.33
N PHE A 236 11.48 9.82 22.84
CA PHE A 236 12.15 8.62 23.32
C PHE A 236 13.64 8.91 23.47
N THR A 237 14.34 8.13 24.30
CA THR A 237 15.80 8.27 24.43
C THR A 237 16.52 7.79 23.17
N GLU A 238 17.78 8.20 22.98
CA GLU A 238 18.59 7.77 21.84
C GLU A 238 18.69 6.24 21.78
N GLU A 239 18.83 5.56 22.92
CA GLU A 239 18.88 4.10 23.01
C GLU A 239 17.56 3.44 22.59
N GLN A 240 16.43 4.04 22.97
CA GLN A 240 15.11 3.53 22.56
C GLN A 240 14.90 3.69 21.04
N LEU A 241 15.32 4.81 20.47
CA LEU A 241 15.24 5.06 19.03
C LEU A 241 16.19 4.14 18.24
N ASP A 242 17.39 3.86 18.77
CA ASP A 242 18.33 2.91 18.18
C ASP A 242 17.78 1.48 18.24
N SER A 243 17.20 1.07 19.37
CA SER A 243 16.54 -0.22 19.52
C SER A 243 15.35 -0.36 18.58
N LEU A 244 14.55 0.70 18.40
CA LEU A 244 13.43 0.70 17.46
C LEU A 244 13.92 0.56 16.02
N ALA A 245 14.98 1.29 15.64
CA ALA A 245 15.56 1.18 14.31
C ALA A 245 16.11 -0.24 14.02
N GLU A 246 16.75 -0.88 15.01
CA GLU A 246 17.19 -2.27 14.89
C GLU A 246 16.00 -3.23 14.72
N HIS A 247 14.94 -3.10 15.55
CA HIS A 247 13.71 -3.92 15.44
C HIS A 247 13.04 -3.78 14.06
N LEU A 248 13.04 -2.55 13.53
CA LEU A 248 12.49 -2.22 12.23
C LEU A 248 13.43 -2.56 11.06
N SER A 249 14.64 -3.06 11.32
CA SER A 249 15.53 -3.49 10.25
C SER A 249 14.89 -4.62 9.43
N PHE A 250 15.24 -4.69 8.14
CA PHE A 250 14.66 -5.68 7.24
C PHE A 250 14.89 -7.12 7.76
N ASP A 251 16.06 -7.40 8.30
CA ASP A 251 16.42 -8.74 8.77
C ASP A 251 15.63 -9.14 10.03
N GLN A 252 15.38 -8.21 10.96
CA GLN A 252 14.56 -8.47 12.14
C GLN A 252 13.09 -8.65 11.75
N MET A 253 12.53 -7.73 10.97
CA MET A 253 11.14 -7.82 10.53
C MET A 253 10.87 -9.09 9.72
N LYS A 254 11.80 -9.50 8.84
CA LYS A 254 11.66 -10.74 8.05
C LYS A 254 11.58 -11.99 8.93
N LYS A 255 12.29 -12.01 10.06
CA LYS A 255 12.26 -13.11 11.04
C LYS A 255 11.07 -13.04 11.98
N ASN A 256 10.47 -11.86 12.16
CA ASN A 256 9.37 -11.63 13.09
C ASN A 256 8.03 -12.20 12.57
N PRO A 257 7.44 -13.23 13.21
CA PRO A 257 6.16 -13.81 12.79
C PRO A 257 4.97 -12.84 12.83
N SER A 258 5.03 -11.77 13.64
CA SER A 258 3.94 -10.80 13.73
C SER A 258 3.88 -9.86 12.52
N THR A 259 4.97 -9.69 11.78
CA THR A 259 5.08 -8.74 10.65
C THR A 259 5.41 -9.39 9.31
N ASN A 260 6.06 -10.56 9.29
CA ASN A 260 6.52 -11.20 8.05
C ASN A 260 5.42 -11.84 7.18
N ASN A 261 4.18 -11.90 7.68
CA ASN A 261 3.01 -12.42 6.97
C ASN A 261 3.16 -13.85 6.41
N VAL A 262 3.97 -14.70 7.05
CA VAL A 262 4.19 -16.09 6.58
C VAL A 262 2.89 -16.88 6.53
N GLN A 263 2.07 -16.83 7.58
CA GLN A 263 0.80 -17.58 7.61
C GLN A 263 -0.18 -17.11 6.52
N MET A 264 -0.30 -15.79 6.33
CA MET A 264 -1.13 -15.20 5.27
C MET A 264 -0.64 -15.64 3.89
N THR A 265 0.68 -15.61 3.68
CA THR A 265 1.32 -16.00 2.41
C THR A 265 1.08 -17.47 2.10
N GLN A 266 1.29 -18.36 3.06
CA GLN A 266 1.05 -19.80 2.90
C GLN A 266 -0.43 -20.09 2.60
N ASN A 267 -1.35 -19.41 3.29
CA ASN A 267 -2.79 -19.56 3.04
C ASN A 267 -3.16 -19.10 1.62
N ALA A 268 -2.68 -17.93 1.19
CA ALA A 268 -2.92 -17.41 -0.16
C ALA A 268 -2.33 -18.34 -1.23
N MET A 269 -1.09 -18.79 -1.06
CA MET A 269 -0.46 -19.73 -1.99
C MET A 269 -1.22 -21.07 -2.07
N ARG A 270 -1.71 -21.59 -0.93
CA ARG A 270 -2.56 -22.78 -0.91
C ARG A 270 -3.87 -22.57 -1.68
N MET A 271 -4.57 -21.47 -1.42
CA MET A 271 -5.82 -21.12 -2.14
C MET A 271 -5.60 -20.94 -3.64
N ASN A 272 -4.41 -20.47 -4.02
CA ASN A 272 -4.04 -20.27 -5.42
C ASN A 272 -3.42 -21.52 -6.06
N GLY A 273 -3.38 -22.68 -5.40
CA GLY A 273 -2.80 -23.91 -5.96
C GLY A 273 -1.28 -23.85 -6.20
N ARG A 274 -0.55 -23.07 -5.39
CA ARG A 274 0.91 -22.85 -5.46
C ARG A 274 1.66 -23.46 -4.28
N VAL A 275 1.12 -24.54 -3.72
CA VAL A 275 1.74 -25.24 -2.57
C VAL A 275 3.11 -25.77 -3.00
N GLY A 276 4.14 -25.51 -2.19
CA GLY A 276 5.51 -25.97 -2.44
C GLY A 276 6.40 -24.98 -3.21
N GLU A 277 5.83 -23.94 -3.82
CA GLU A 277 6.63 -22.86 -4.38
C GLU A 277 7.28 -22.02 -3.27
N LYS A 278 8.47 -21.46 -3.53
CA LYS A 278 9.19 -20.62 -2.56
C LYS A 278 8.86 -19.15 -2.80
N PHE A 279 8.14 -18.54 -1.86
CA PHE A 279 7.94 -17.11 -1.82
C PHE A 279 7.83 -16.60 -0.39
N GLU A 280 8.50 -15.48 -0.14
CA GLU A 280 8.46 -14.78 1.14
C GLU A 280 7.85 -13.40 0.91
N PHE A 281 6.90 -13.00 1.75
CA PHE A 281 6.25 -11.69 1.64
C PHE A 281 7.28 -10.56 1.78
N MET A 282 8.20 -10.70 2.75
CA MET A 282 9.39 -9.85 2.90
C MET A 282 10.53 -10.41 2.05
N ARG A 283 10.51 -10.09 0.75
CA ARG A 283 11.37 -10.69 -0.27
C ARG A 283 12.86 -10.30 -0.14
N LYS A 284 13.24 -9.14 -0.70
CA LYS A 284 14.65 -8.66 -0.77
C LYS A 284 14.92 -7.40 0.07
N GLY A 285 13.94 -6.50 0.22
CA GLY A 285 14.11 -5.30 1.06
C GLY A 285 15.17 -4.31 0.55
N GLN A 286 15.33 -4.19 -0.77
CA GLN A 286 16.40 -3.42 -1.43
C GLN A 286 15.83 -2.29 -2.31
N ILE A 287 16.65 -1.26 -2.52
CA ILE A 287 16.47 -0.22 -3.54
C ILE A 287 17.23 -0.66 -4.80
N GLY A 288 16.66 -0.44 -5.98
CA GLY A 288 17.33 -0.65 -7.26
C GLY A 288 17.29 -2.09 -7.79
N ASP A 289 16.53 -2.98 -7.17
CA ASP A 289 16.45 -4.39 -7.61
C ASP A 289 15.79 -4.55 -8.97
N HIS A 290 15.05 -3.54 -9.44
CA HIS A 290 14.60 -3.46 -10.83
C HIS A 290 15.73 -3.61 -11.85
N LYS A 291 16.96 -3.20 -11.55
CA LYS A 291 18.12 -3.36 -12.45
C LYS A 291 18.52 -4.83 -12.66
N ASN A 292 18.17 -5.71 -11.71
CA ASN A 292 18.46 -7.14 -11.80
C ASN A 292 17.31 -7.94 -12.42
N GLU A 293 16.09 -7.40 -12.36
CA GLU A 293 14.88 -8.14 -12.69
C GLU A 293 14.25 -7.64 -13.99
N LEU A 294 14.33 -6.36 -14.33
CA LEU A 294 13.74 -5.80 -15.54
C LEU A 294 14.75 -5.79 -16.69
N SER A 295 14.28 -6.06 -17.91
CA SER A 295 15.06 -5.82 -19.12
C SER A 295 15.23 -4.32 -19.36
N GLU A 296 16.22 -3.95 -20.18
CA GLU A 296 16.40 -2.55 -20.60
C GLU A 296 15.14 -1.97 -21.25
N GLU A 297 14.40 -2.80 -22.00
CA GLU A 297 13.10 -2.40 -22.58
C GLU A 297 12.11 -1.96 -21.50
N PHE A 298 11.94 -2.75 -20.42
CA PHE A 298 11.01 -2.40 -19.35
C PHE A 298 11.52 -1.24 -18.50
N ILE A 299 12.83 -1.12 -18.28
CA ILE A 299 13.41 0.05 -17.61
C ILE A 299 13.05 1.31 -18.40
N LYS A 300 13.29 1.31 -19.72
CA LYS A 300 12.94 2.43 -20.60
C LYS A 300 11.44 2.72 -20.62
N LEU A 301 10.59 1.70 -20.71
CA LEU A 301 9.14 1.86 -20.66
C LEU A 301 8.70 2.58 -19.38
N PHE A 302 9.23 2.18 -18.23
CA PHE A 302 8.90 2.82 -16.96
C PHE A 302 9.52 4.21 -16.82
N ASP A 303 10.70 4.47 -17.38
CA ASP A 303 11.29 5.82 -17.40
C ASP A 303 10.41 6.79 -18.18
N GLU A 304 9.97 6.41 -19.40
CA GLU A 304 9.05 7.22 -20.22
C GLU A 304 7.67 7.38 -19.55
N TYR A 305 7.16 6.32 -18.91
CA TYR A 305 5.93 6.39 -18.11
C TYR A 305 6.07 7.39 -16.96
N ILE A 306 7.13 7.29 -16.15
CA ILE A 306 7.35 8.18 -15.00
C ILE A 306 7.51 9.62 -15.46
N GLU A 307 8.33 9.88 -16.47
CA GLU A 307 8.57 11.23 -17.00
C GLU A 307 7.26 11.87 -17.50
N ARG A 308 6.45 11.12 -18.25
CA ARG A 308 5.15 11.58 -18.74
C ARG A 308 4.20 11.90 -17.59
N GLU A 309 4.08 11.01 -16.61
CA GLU A 309 3.13 11.18 -15.51
C GLU A 309 3.56 12.26 -14.49
N LEU A 310 4.86 12.52 -14.36
CA LEU A 310 5.40 13.61 -13.53
C LEU A 310 5.42 14.97 -14.25
N SER A 311 5.05 15.02 -15.53
CA SER A 311 5.04 16.26 -16.30
C SER A 311 4.19 17.34 -15.60
N GLY A 312 4.81 18.50 -15.35
CA GLY A 312 4.17 19.62 -14.63
C GLY A 312 4.18 19.52 -13.10
N SER A 313 4.78 18.48 -12.52
CA SER A 313 4.97 18.32 -11.07
C SER A 313 6.36 18.78 -10.62
N ASP A 314 6.47 19.23 -9.36
CA ASP A 314 7.74 19.47 -8.65
C ASP A 314 8.27 18.21 -7.93
N PHE A 315 7.51 17.11 -7.98
CA PHE A 315 7.89 15.85 -7.33
C PHE A 315 8.95 15.08 -8.13
N GLN A 316 9.90 14.49 -7.41
CA GLN A 316 10.84 13.52 -7.93
C GLN A 316 10.87 12.30 -6.99
N PHE A 317 10.91 11.11 -7.57
CA PHE A 317 11.15 9.90 -6.78
C PHE A 317 12.61 9.85 -6.33
N ASP A 318 12.82 9.45 -5.08
CA ASP A 318 14.13 9.02 -4.63
C ASP A 318 14.57 7.79 -5.44
N THR A 319 15.82 7.80 -5.93
CA THR A 319 16.39 6.72 -6.76
C THR A 319 17.48 5.98 -6.05
#